data_AF-A0AAD2VKN6-F1
#
_entry.id   AF-A0AAD2VKN6-F1
#
_cell.length_a   1.000
_cell.length_b   1.000
_cell.length_c   1.000
_cell.angle_alpha   90.00
_cell.angle_beta   90.00
_cell.angle_gamma   90.00
#
_symmetry.space_group_name_H-M   'P 1'
#
loop_
_entity.id
_entity.type
_entity.pdbx_description
1 polymer ?
#
loop_
_entity_poly.entity_id
_entity_poly.type
_entity_poly.pdbx_seq_one_letter_code
_entity_poly.pdbx_strand_id
1 'polypeptide(L)'
;MTENTTPTADFSPSKRFFVSMLTRDIDLNDAILDLLDNCVDGALRTIKDTKKTSKPYEGFYAKLTINKDVFIIEDNCGGIPKSFREYAFKMGRPHQKEEENEGTVGVYGIGMKRAIFKMGRDCSIQSNNPDGAFTVDITPDWIDGDGWKIPMHESDYDNKNPTGTTIEIKKLHSNVAQKFNESTYLTDLFLQIKHSLSFIIQKGFKIELNGVVVEHNPINIITDHSKIEPYIYKAKIDDVDIDLVVGFYKNLEDDNDDVLEKRSSDDAGWTVICNDRVVLYCDKTHLTGWGFANVPRFHTQFIAISGVVRFTSKNPEKLPITTTKRGVDLSSTLYNDVRNKMIEGMMHFIRFTNQWKGEHLEEGKKLLKSAQSHEAQSLFEITPQSTPEDKKNNWSNPNRNKNEWRYTPKLPTPVKKSSTVRIIFTREKEDVKILSKYFFGHEDASASDVGMQCFDTVIEEVK
;
A
#
# COMPACT_ATOMS: atom_id res chain seq x y z
N MET A 1 65.24 17.03 10.64
CA MET A 1 64.23 16.41 9.77
C MET A 1 62.89 17.02 10.18
N THR A 2 62.36 17.94 9.39
CA THR A 2 61.01 18.49 9.59
C THR A 2 60.02 17.46 9.06
N GLU A 3 59.22 16.89 9.95
CA GLU A 3 58.10 16.02 9.56
C GLU A 3 57.15 16.82 8.67
N ASN A 4 57.13 16.49 7.38
CA ASN A 4 56.08 16.94 6.47
C ASN A 4 54.78 16.24 6.90
N THR A 5 54.01 16.88 7.77
CA THR A 5 52.64 16.45 8.05
C THR A 5 51.77 16.86 6.88
N THR A 6 51.39 15.88 6.06
CA THR A 6 50.37 16.09 5.02
C THR A 6 49.07 16.52 5.70
N PRO A 7 48.48 17.69 5.36
CA PRO A 7 47.24 18.13 5.97
C PRO A 7 46.11 17.15 5.63
N THR A 8 45.30 16.80 6.64
CA THR A 8 44.11 15.97 6.49
C THR A 8 42.86 16.84 6.34
N ALA A 9 41.91 16.39 5.52
CA ALA A 9 40.60 17.01 5.39
C ALA A 9 39.58 16.26 6.26
N ASP A 10 38.84 16.98 7.09
CA ASP A 10 37.75 16.43 7.91
C ASP A 10 36.41 16.60 7.18
N PHE A 11 35.78 15.48 6.85
CA PHE A 11 34.46 15.42 6.20
C PHE A 11 33.32 15.14 7.20
N SER A 12 33.59 15.24 8.51
CA SER A 12 32.56 15.10 9.53
C SER A 12 31.47 16.17 9.35
N PRO A 13 30.18 15.80 9.44
CA PRO A 13 29.11 16.77 9.28
C PRO A 13 29.16 17.82 10.41
N SER A 14 28.79 19.06 10.10
CA SER A 14 28.57 20.06 11.15
C SER A 14 27.33 19.72 11.98
N LYS A 15 27.30 20.12 13.25
CA LYS A 15 26.13 19.89 14.11
C LYS A 15 24.89 20.61 13.61
N ARG A 16 25.08 21.79 13.03
CA ARG A 16 24.02 22.52 12.33
C ARG A 16 23.42 21.69 11.20
N PHE A 17 24.22 20.99 10.41
CA PHE A 17 23.71 20.08 9.38
C PHE A 17 22.84 18.98 10.00
N PHE A 18 23.27 18.40 11.11
CA PHE A 18 22.54 17.35 11.84
C PHE A 18 21.20 17.81 12.40
N VAL A 19 21.17 18.95 13.11
CA VAL A 19 19.92 19.43 13.75
C VAL A 19 18.97 20.07 12.73
N SER A 20 19.49 20.89 11.81
CA SER A 20 18.66 21.81 11.02
C SER A 20 18.42 21.41 9.57
N MET A 21 19.36 20.70 8.92
CA MET A 21 19.20 20.34 7.50
C MET A 21 18.46 19.01 7.33
N LEU A 22 18.75 18.00 8.16
CA LEU A 22 18.13 16.67 8.05
C LEU A 22 16.59 16.65 8.22
N THR A 23 16.04 17.69 8.83
CA THR A 23 14.62 17.80 9.15
C THR A 23 13.83 18.69 8.19
N ARG A 24 14.51 19.41 7.28
CA ARG A 24 13.83 20.29 6.33
C ARG A 24 12.93 19.53 5.36
N ASP A 25 13.44 18.42 4.83
CA ASP A 25 12.77 17.67 3.76
C ASP A 25 11.86 16.54 4.26
N ILE A 26 11.78 16.31 5.58
CA ILE A 26 10.82 15.35 6.16
C ILE A 26 9.49 16.06 6.44
N ASP A 27 8.37 15.43 6.07
CA ASP A 27 7.06 15.88 6.55
C ASP A 27 6.90 15.57 8.05
N LEU A 28 6.06 16.34 8.75
CA LEU A 28 5.82 16.12 10.17
C LEU A 28 5.12 14.78 10.43
N ASN A 29 4.20 14.35 9.57
CA ASN A 29 3.52 13.08 9.73
C ASN A 29 4.47 11.91 9.48
N ASP A 30 5.35 12.03 8.47
CA ASP A 30 6.35 11.01 8.17
C ASP A 30 7.35 10.85 9.33
N ALA A 31 7.72 11.96 10.00
CA ALA A 31 8.50 11.92 11.23
C ALA A 31 7.81 11.15 12.36
N ILE A 32 6.50 11.32 12.54
CA ILE A 32 5.73 10.58 13.57
C ILE A 32 5.64 9.09 13.22
N LEU A 33 5.38 8.77 11.94
CA LEU A 33 5.33 7.38 11.46
C LEU A 33 6.69 6.69 11.59
N ASP A 34 7.80 7.39 11.37
CA ASP A 34 9.15 6.87 11.61
C ASP A 34 9.36 6.47 13.09
N LEU A 35 8.73 7.15 14.05
CA LEU A 35 8.78 6.76 15.45
C LEU A 35 7.94 5.52 15.73
N LEU A 36 6.73 5.44 15.15
CA LEU A 36 5.88 4.25 15.26
C LEU A 36 6.52 3.00 14.64
N ASP A 37 7.19 3.15 13.50
CA ASP A 37 7.96 2.08 12.88
C ASP A 37 9.05 1.56 13.83
N ASN A 38 9.71 2.42 14.63
CA ASN A 38 10.70 1.97 15.62
C ASN A 38 10.07 1.16 16.76
N CYS A 39 8.85 1.49 17.17
CA CYS A 39 8.10 0.70 18.15
C CYS A 39 7.83 -0.71 17.59
N VAL A 40 7.37 -0.79 16.34
CA VAL A 40 7.10 -2.08 15.67
C VAL A 40 8.38 -2.90 15.49
N ASP A 41 9.48 -2.26 15.08
CA ASP A 41 10.79 -2.89 15.00
C ASP A 41 11.26 -3.42 16.37
N GLY A 42 10.92 -2.73 17.47
CA GLY A 42 11.17 -3.20 18.84
C GLY A 42 10.34 -4.42 19.23
N ALA A 43 9.07 -4.43 18.85
CA ALA A 43 8.21 -5.59 19.05
C ALA A 43 8.74 -6.81 18.29
N LEU A 44 9.13 -6.63 17.01
CA LEU A 44 9.72 -7.68 16.19
C LEU A 44 10.95 -8.32 16.83
N ARG A 45 11.89 -7.52 17.37
CA ARG A 45 13.08 -8.01 18.10
C ARG A 45 12.74 -8.87 19.31
N THR A 46 11.59 -8.59 19.93
CA THR A 46 11.15 -9.29 21.15
C THR A 46 10.43 -10.60 20.81
N ILE A 47 9.84 -10.70 19.63
CA ILE A 47 9.07 -11.87 19.20
C ILE A 47 10.01 -12.96 18.69
N LYS A 48 10.10 -14.07 19.44
CA LYS A 48 10.99 -15.20 19.10
C LYS A 48 10.53 -16.02 17.88
N ASP A 49 9.24 -15.96 17.51
CA ASP A 49 8.71 -16.69 16.34
C ASP A 49 7.42 -16.05 15.80
N THR A 50 7.55 -15.15 14.81
CA THR A 50 6.44 -14.44 14.19
C THR A 50 5.55 -15.34 13.30
N LYS A 51 5.97 -16.57 12.97
CA LYS A 51 5.25 -17.44 12.02
C LYS A 51 4.19 -18.34 12.65
N LYS A 52 4.10 -18.40 13.98
CA LYS A 52 3.20 -19.32 14.70
C LYS A 52 1.79 -18.77 14.94
N THR A 53 1.56 -17.47 14.76
CA THR A 53 0.29 -16.82 15.05
C THR A 53 -0.09 -15.84 13.95
N SER A 54 -1.39 -15.71 13.68
CA SER A 54 -1.93 -14.67 12.79
C SER A 54 -1.83 -13.27 13.40
N LYS A 55 -1.63 -13.17 14.72
CA LYS A 55 -1.48 -11.92 15.47
C LYS A 55 -0.15 -11.85 16.22
N PRO A 56 1.00 -11.74 15.53
CA PRO A 56 2.32 -11.73 16.17
C PRO A 56 2.55 -10.53 17.08
N TYR A 57 1.83 -9.42 16.88
CA TYR A 57 1.98 -8.19 17.67
C TYR A 57 1.00 -8.08 18.83
N GLU A 58 0.19 -9.10 19.09
CA GLU A 58 -0.77 -9.08 20.18
C GLU A 58 -0.07 -8.85 21.53
N GLY A 59 -0.59 -7.89 22.30
CA GLY A 59 -0.02 -7.45 23.57
C GLY A 59 1.00 -6.31 23.45
N PHE A 60 1.46 -5.95 22.24
CA PHE A 60 2.29 -4.77 22.00
C PHE A 60 1.45 -3.54 21.68
N TYR A 61 1.92 -2.37 22.09
CA TYR A 61 1.27 -1.09 21.82
C TYR A 61 2.24 0.07 21.64
N ALA A 62 1.74 1.13 21.00
CA ALA A 62 2.29 2.47 21.06
C ALA A 62 1.16 3.48 21.36
N LYS A 63 1.39 4.41 22.29
CA LYS A 63 0.45 5.51 22.57
C LYS A 63 1.11 6.84 22.25
N LEU A 64 0.37 7.71 21.56
CA LEU A 64 0.76 9.07 21.25
C LEU A 64 -0.09 10.05 22.06
N THR A 65 0.56 10.96 22.76
CA THR A 65 -0.09 12.14 23.38
C THR A 65 0.46 13.40 22.72
N ILE A 66 -0.42 14.13 22.03
CA ILE A 66 -0.06 15.27 21.20
C ILE A 66 -0.95 16.46 21.55
N ASN A 67 -0.33 17.58 21.90
CA ASN A 67 -0.98 18.89 22.03
C ASN A 67 0.01 20.01 21.68
N LYS A 68 -0.41 21.27 21.85
CA LYS A 68 0.40 22.46 21.51
C LYS A 68 1.72 22.58 22.30
N ASP A 69 1.83 21.94 23.46
CA ASP A 69 2.94 22.10 24.40
C ASP A 69 3.90 20.90 24.36
N VAL A 70 3.39 19.70 24.04
CA VAL A 70 4.16 18.45 24.11
C VAL A 70 3.74 17.43 23.05
N PHE A 71 4.71 16.63 22.61
CA PHE A 71 4.54 15.37 21.92
C PHE A 71 5.14 14.25 22.78
N ILE A 72 4.39 13.18 23.00
CA ILE A 72 4.85 11.99 23.73
C ILE A 72 4.52 10.76 22.90
N ILE A 73 5.47 9.86 22.73
CA ILE A 73 5.23 8.49 22.27
C ILE A 73 5.77 7.52 23.33
N GLU A 74 4.92 6.60 23.77
CA GLU A 74 5.24 5.53 24.72
C GLU A 74 4.94 4.16 24.10
N ASP A 75 5.79 3.17 24.33
CA ASP A 75 5.58 1.80 23.89
C ASP A 75 5.94 0.77 24.96
N ASN A 76 5.52 -0.48 24.76
CA ASN A 76 5.98 -1.65 25.53
C ASN A 76 6.76 -2.65 24.65
N CYS A 77 7.50 -2.14 23.67
CA CYS A 77 8.10 -2.89 22.59
C CYS A 77 9.56 -3.30 22.87
N GLY A 78 9.85 -3.70 24.12
CA GLY A 78 11.14 -4.27 24.51
C GLY A 78 12.22 -3.25 24.87
N GLY A 79 12.05 -1.96 24.56
CA GLY A 79 13.06 -0.92 24.85
C GLY A 79 14.32 -1.05 23.98
N ILE A 80 15.35 -0.28 24.31
CA ILE A 80 16.66 -0.25 23.63
C ILE A 80 17.68 -1.08 24.45
N PRO A 81 18.12 -2.25 23.95
CA PRO A 81 19.12 -3.08 24.64
C PRO A 81 20.46 -2.37 24.79
N LYS A 82 21.28 -2.81 25.75
CA LYS A 82 22.59 -2.18 26.03
C LYS A 82 23.53 -2.19 24.83
N SER A 83 23.53 -3.27 24.04
CA SER A 83 24.31 -3.37 22.79
C SER A 83 23.90 -2.32 21.75
N PHE A 84 22.64 -1.86 21.76
CA PHE A 84 22.10 -0.90 20.79
C PHE A 84 22.41 0.57 21.12
N ARG A 85 22.77 0.87 22.37
CA ARG A 85 22.87 2.27 22.86
C ARG A 85 23.92 3.09 22.12
N GLU A 86 25.09 2.50 21.86
CA GLU A 86 26.21 3.22 21.23
C GLU A 86 25.92 3.65 19.79
N TYR A 87 24.95 3.03 19.12
CA TYR A 87 24.60 3.35 17.73
C TYR A 87 23.19 3.90 17.55
N ALA A 88 22.27 3.70 18.50
CA ALA A 88 20.92 4.26 18.44
C ALA A 88 20.92 5.80 18.25
N PHE A 89 21.96 6.47 18.75
CA PHE A 89 22.14 7.92 18.67
C PHE A 89 23.18 8.37 17.63
N LYS A 90 23.84 7.44 16.94
CA LYS A 90 24.75 7.75 15.83
C LYS A 90 23.98 8.01 14.53
N MET A 91 24.69 8.64 13.59
CA MET A 91 24.19 8.89 12.24
C MET A 91 24.48 7.71 11.32
N GLY A 92 23.43 7.17 10.71
CA GLY A 92 23.52 5.94 9.94
C GLY A 92 23.66 4.71 10.83
N ARG A 93 23.22 3.54 10.33
CA ARG A 93 23.59 2.28 10.95
C ARG A 93 25.02 1.93 10.54
N PRO A 94 25.93 1.56 11.47
CA PRO A 94 27.16 0.91 11.05
C PRO A 94 26.81 -0.38 10.31
N HIS A 95 27.40 -0.64 9.14
CA HIS A 95 27.22 -1.91 8.41
C HIS A 95 27.75 -3.05 9.28
N GLN A 96 26.89 -3.70 10.04
CA GLN A 96 27.18 -4.97 10.71
C GLN A 96 26.25 -6.03 10.12
N LYS A 97 26.85 -6.93 9.33
CA LYS A 97 26.19 -7.96 8.52
C LYS A 97 25.31 -8.95 9.31
N GLU A 98 25.40 -8.99 10.64
CA GLU A 98 24.77 -10.01 11.47
C GLU A 98 23.40 -9.59 12.03
N GLU A 99 23.10 -8.28 12.08
CA GLU A 99 21.89 -7.73 12.71
C GLU A 99 20.79 -7.30 11.70
N GLU A 100 21.00 -7.51 10.39
CA GLU A 100 20.09 -7.11 9.29
C GLU A 100 18.85 -8.02 9.11
N ASN A 101 18.48 -8.84 10.10
CA ASN A 101 17.76 -10.10 9.81
C ASN A 101 16.26 -10.20 10.16
N GLU A 102 15.60 -9.12 10.56
CA GLU A 102 14.25 -9.22 11.15
C GLU A 102 13.10 -8.67 10.29
N GLY A 103 13.32 -8.36 9.00
CA GLY A 103 12.22 -7.89 8.15
C GLY A 103 11.65 -6.54 8.58
N THR A 104 12.49 -5.70 9.19
CA THR A 104 12.17 -4.30 9.51
C THR A 104 12.10 -3.46 8.23
N VAL A 105 11.51 -2.26 8.31
CA VAL A 105 11.43 -1.33 7.16
C VAL A 105 12.41 -0.15 7.31
N GLY A 106 12.95 0.07 8.51
CA GLY A 106 13.95 1.11 8.78
C GLY A 106 15.37 0.68 8.37
N VAL A 107 15.93 1.31 7.33
CA VAL A 107 17.28 0.99 6.82
C VAL A 107 18.34 1.99 7.29
N TYR A 108 18.01 3.28 7.23
CA TYR A 108 19.01 4.36 7.29
C TYR A 108 19.39 4.81 8.70
N GLY A 109 18.70 4.33 9.74
CA GLY A 109 19.00 4.67 11.14
C GLY A 109 18.76 6.14 11.53
N ILE A 110 18.20 6.98 10.65
CA ILE A 110 18.03 8.44 10.87
C ILE A 110 16.65 8.86 11.39
N GLY A 111 15.62 8.01 11.25
CA GLY A 111 14.21 8.37 11.46
C GLY A 111 13.91 9.03 12.82
N MET A 112 14.25 8.36 13.92
CA MET A 112 14.04 8.89 15.28
C MET A 112 14.65 10.28 15.50
N LYS A 113 15.89 10.50 15.02
CA LYS A 113 16.61 11.76 15.23
C LYS A 113 15.97 12.89 14.41
N ARG A 114 15.61 12.60 13.16
CA ARG A 114 14.85 13.53 12.31
C ARG A 114 13.54 13.93 12.97
N ALA A 115 12.82 12.97 13.55
CA ALA A 115 11.56 13.24 14.24
C ALA A 115 11.73 14.18 15.43
N ILE A 116 12.71 13.90 16.29
CA ILE A 116 13.02 14.73 17.46
C ILE A 116 13.26 16.18 17.07
N PHE A 117 14.23 16.43 16.17
CA PHE A 117 14.61 17.79 15.77
C PHE A 117 13.56 18.48 14.89
N LYS A 118 12.71 17.71 14.19
CA LYS A 118 11.59 18.23 13.40
C LYS A 118 10.50 18.81 14.30
N MET A 119 10.28 18.23 15.48
CA MET A 119 9.17 18.58 16.37
C MET A 119 9.54 19.67 17.36
N GLY A 120 10.68 19.55 18.04
CA GLY A 120 11.03 20.45 19.14
C GLY A 120 12.51 20.54 19.44
N ARG A 121 12.82 21.23 20.54
CA ARG A 121 14.20 21.56 20.95
C ARG A 121 14.58 20.99 22.31
N ASP A 122 13.66 20.30 22.96
CA ASP A 122 13.85 19.74 24.29
C ASP A 122 13.24 18.34 24.29
N CYS A 123 14.07 17.30 24.41
CA CYS A 123 13.62 15.93 24.27
C CYS A 123 14.22 15.05 25.36
N SER A 124 13.37 14.26 26.03
CA SER A 124 13.79 13.21 26.96
C SER A 124 13.47 11.85 26.36
N ILE A 125 14.46 10.96 26.31
CA ILE A 125 14.32 9.59 25.82
C ILE A 125 14.60 8.67 26.99
N GLN A 126 13.58 7.91 27.40
CA GLN A 126 13.65 6.94 28.48
C GLN A 126 13.45 5.55 27.90
N SER A 127 14.36 4.62 28.18
CA SER A 127 14.27 3.24 27.73
C SER A 127 14.38 2.30 28.92
N ASN A 128 13.42 1.39 29.06
CA ASN A 128 13.39 0.36 30.10
C ASN A 128 13.51 -1.02 29.44
N ASN A 129 14.69 -1.62 29.51
CA ASN A 129 14.99 -2.94 28.93
C ASN A 129 15.63 -3.84 30.01
N PRO A 130 15.43 -5.18 29.97
CA PRO A 130 15.98 -6.08 30.99
C PRO A 130 17.52 -6.10 31.03
N ASP A 131 18.20 -5.77 29.94
CA ASP A 131 19.66 -5.62 29.86
C ASP A 131 20.14 -4.23 30.36
N GLY A 132 19.21 -3.44 30.90
CA GLY A 132 19.42 -2.18 31.62
C GLY A 132 18.56 -1.04 31.08
N ALA A 133 18.28 -0.07 31.95
CA ALA A 133 17.51 1.12 31.62
C ALA A 133 18.42 2.36 31.50
N PHE A 134 17.94 3.38 30.79
CA PHE A 134 18.65 4.65 30.71
C PHE A 134 17.74 5.82 30.32
N THR A 135 18.21 7.03 30.61
CA THR A 135 17.64 8.28 30.12
C THR A 135 18.70 9.11 29.37
N VAL A 136 18.29 9.72 28.26
CA VAL A 136 19.08 10.70 27.51
C VAL A 136 18.25 11.96 27.30
N ASP A 137 18.77 13.11 27.72
CA ASP A 137 18.13 14.40 27.56
C ASP A 137 18.85 15.25 26.51
N ILE A 138 18.15 15.57 25.43
CA ILE A 138 18.59 16.46 24.36
C ILE A 138 18.03 17.85 24.65
N THR A 139 18.85 18.71 25.24
CA THR A 139 18.45 20.06 25.66
C THR A 139 18.71 21.13 24.59
N PRO A 140 18.05 22.31 24.66
CA PRO A 140 18.36 23.43 23.78
C PRO A 140 19.83 23.86 23.84
N ASP A 141 20.42 23.85 25.03
CA ASP A 141 21.83 24.21 25.24
C ASP A 141 22.76 23.23 24.53
N TRP A 142 22.44 21.93 24.57
CA TRP A 142 23.17 20.98 23.75
C TRP A 142 22.98 21.32 22.28
N ILE A 143 21.75 21.47 21.79
CA ILE A 143 21.47 21.73 20.37
C ILE A 143 22.29 22.92 19.82
N ASP A 144 22.41 24.00 20.59
CA ASP A 144 23.07 25.24 20.18
C ASP A 144 24.59 25.26 20.41
N GLY A 145 25.13 24.36 21.23
CA GLY A 145 26.57 24.24 21.48
C GLY A 145 27.30 23.33 20.49
N ASP A 146 28.63 23.38 20.44
CA ASP A 146 29.45 22.63 19.46
C ASP A 146 29.73 21.16 19.84
N GLY A 147 29.41 20.75 21.08
CA GLY A 147 29.70 19.41 21.59
C GLY A 147 28.81 18.32 21.01
N TRP A 148 29.37 17.16 20.66
CA TRP A 148 28.61 16.02 20.10
C TRP A 148 28.18 14.97 21.11
N LYS A 149 28.64 15.08 22.36
CA LYS A 149 28.37 14.09 23.40
C LYS A 149 27.23 14.57 24.30
N ILE A 150 26.32 13.67 24.62
CA ILE A 150 25.25 13.86 25.60
C ILE A 150 25.47 12.81 26.70
N PRO A 151 25.42 13.17 27.99
CA PRO A 151 25.47 12.19 29.06
C PRO A 151 24.26 11.25 28.99
N MET A 152 24.51 9.96 29.16
CA MET A 152 23.46 8.95 29.30
C MET A 152 23.39 8.56 30.77
N HIS A 153 22.22 8.72 31.37
CA HIS A 153 21.98 8.39 32.77
C HIS A 153 21.48 6.94 32.85
N GLU A 154 22.37 6.00 33.20
CA GLU A 154 22.01 4.59 33.37
C GLU A 154 21.22 4.37 34.67
N SER A 155 20.30 3.41 34.62
CA SER A 155 19.50 2.94 35.77
C SER A 155 19.23 1.44 35.64
N ASP A 156 18.84 0.82 36.75
CA ASP A 156 18.45 -0.59 36.75
C ASP A 156 17.10 -0.78 36.04
N TYR A 157 16.89 -1.99 35.51
CA TYR A 157 15.60 -2.38 34.92
C TYR A 157 14.47 -2.23 35.96
N ASP A 158 13.42 -1.49 35.61
CA ASP A 158 12.24 -1.35 36.45
C ASP A 158 11.15 -2.32 36.00
N ASN A 159 10.97 -3.39 36.75
CA ASN A 159 9.97 -4.42 36.46
C ASN A 159 8.52 -3.98 36.75
N LYS A 160 8.31 -2.80 37.36
CA LYS A 160 6.97 -2.23 37.59
C LYS A 160 6.48 -1.43 36.39
N ASN A 161 7.40 -1.00 35.53
CA ASN A 161 7.09 -0.24 34.33
C ASN A 161 7.15 -1.14 33.08
N PRO A 162 6.43 -0.78 31.99
CA PRO A 162 6.50 -1.53 30.75
C PRO A 162 7.95 -1.65 30.23
N THR A 163 8.27 -2.80 29.65
CA THR A 163 9.53 -3.00 28.93
C THR A 163 9.42 -2.30 27.58
N GLY A 164 9.95 -1.08 27.45
CA GLY A 164 9.66 -0.23 26.29
C GLY A 164 10.42 1.09 26.31
N THR A 165 10.02 1.99 25.41
CA THR A 165 10.63 3.32 25.27
C THR A 165 9.56 4.41 25.44
N THR A 166 9.94 5.53 26.05
CA THR A 166 9.16 6.76 26.07
C THR A 166 10.02 7.89 25.51
N ILE A 167 9.49 8.62 24.53
CA ILE A 167 10.10 9.82 23.98
C ILE A 167 9.15 10.99 24.24
N GLU A 168 9.58 11.95 25.04
CA GLU A 168 8.86 13.18 25.33
C GLU A 168 9.59 14.36 24.68
N ILE A 169 8.87 15.13 23.86
CA ILE A 169 9.40 16.32 23.16
C ILE A 169 8.60 17.54 23.60
N LYS A 170 9.30 18.50 24.20
CA LYS A 170 8.83 19.81 24.65
C LYS A 170 9.50 20.92 23.82
N LYS A 171 9.12 22.17 24.11
CA LYS A 171 9.59 23.37 23.38
C LYS A 171 9.47 23.16 21.87
N LEU A 172 8.25 22.80 21.46
CA LEU A 172 7.92 22.53 20.07
C LEU A 172 8.21 23.76 19.20
N HIS A 173 8.61 23.53 17.95
CA HIS A 173 8.71 24.63 16.99
C HIS A 173 7.33 25.25 16.78
N SER A 174 7.27 26.57 16.59
CA SER A 174 6.00 27.32 16.57
C SER A 174 4.99 26.79 15.54
N ASN A 175 5.46 26.40 14.36
CA ASN A 175 4.65 25.79 13.31
C ASN A 175 4.14 24.39 13.67
N VAL A 176 4.91 23.61 14.43
CA VAL A 176 4.52 22.27 14.90
C VAL A 176 3.48 22.40 16.01
N ALA A 177 3.72 23.27 17.00
CA ALA A 177 2.77 23.58 18.07
C ALA A 177 1.42 24.03 17.52
N GLN A 178 1.43 24.88 16.47
CA GLN A 178 0.22 25.31 15.78
C GLN A 178 -0.53 24.12 15.16
N LYS A 179 0.14 23.28 14.38
CA LYS A 179 -0.45 22.07 13.78
C LYS A 179 -1.01 21.12 14.82
N PHE A 180 -0.29 20.87 15.91
CA PHE A 180 -0.75 19.98 16.98
C PHE A 180 -1.96 20.51 17.75
N ASN A 181 -2.26 21.81 17.63
CA ASN A 181 -3.47 22.41 18.18
C ASN A 181 -4.68 22.35 17.21
N GLU A 182 -4.47 21.94 15.96
CA GLU A 182 -5.51 21.85 14.94
C GLU A 182 -6.16 20.46 14.93
N SER A 183 -7.47 20.38 15.18
CA SER A 183 -8.21 19.11 15.18
C SER A 183 -8.24 18.44 13.79
N THR A 184 -8.25 19.23 12.72
CA THR A 184 -8.16 18.73 11.34
C THR A 184 -6.84 18.02 11.10
N TYR A 185 -5.73 18.60 11.56
CA TYR A 185 -4.41 17.98 11.46
C TYR A 185 -4.34 16.65 12.23
N LEU A 186 -4.86 16.59 13.45
CA LEU A 186 -4.90 15.35 14.23
C LEU A 186 -5.78 14.28 13.57
N THR A 187 -6.87 14.69 12.91
CA THR A 187 -7.72 13.78 12.12
C THR A 187 -6.96 13.23 10.91
N ASP A 188 -6.24 14.08 10.19
CA ASP A 188 -5.42 13.67 9.04
C ASP A 188 -4.29 12.72 9.48
N LEU A 189 -3.62 13.02 10.59
CA LEU A 189 -2.59 12.15 11.17
C LEU A 189 -3.18 10.80 11.59
N PHE A 190 -4.36 10.79 12.23
CA PHE A 190 -5.06 9.56 12.61
C PHE A 190 -5.34 8.69 11.38
N LEU A 191 -5.86 9.27 10.31
CA LEU A 191 -6.12 8.56 9.04
C LEU A 191 -4.81 8.06 8.41
N GLN A 192 -3.75 8.85 8.45
CA GLN A 192 -2.46 8.44 7.90
C GLN A 192 -1.85 7.27 8.68
N ILE A 193 -1.93 7.28 10.01
CA ILE A 193 -1.53 6.15 10.88
C ILE A 193 -2.37 4.93 10.55
N LYS A 194 -3.70 5.09 10.47
CA LYS A 194 -4.66 4.03 10.12
C LYS A 194 -4.28 3.33 8.82
N HIS A 195 -4.02 4.08 7.76
CA HIS A 195 -3.70 3.51 6.45
C HIS A 195 -2.32 2.86 6.45
N SER A 196 -1.33 3.57 6.99
CA SER A 196 0.09 3.20 6.98
C SER A 196 0.40 1.92 7.75
N LEU A 197 -0.25 1.76 8.90
CA LEU A 197 0.00 0.70 9.87
C LEU A 197 -1.18 -0.29 9.95
N SER A 198 -2.14 -0.20 9.02
CA SER A 198 -3.33 -1.07 8.99
C SER A 198 -2.99 -2.55 9.15
N PHE A 199 -2.00 -3.03 8.39
CA PHE A 199 -1.58 -4.42 8.40
C PHE A 199 -0.92 -4.84 9.73
N ILE A 200 -0.18 -3.94 10.37
CA ILE A 200 0.45 -4.13 11.68
C ILE A 200 -0.61 -4.19 12.77
N ILE A 201 -1.62 -3.30 12.71
CA ILE A 201 -2.76 -3.27 13.63
C ILE A 201 -3.59 -4.56 13.50
N GLN A 202 -3.86 -5.00 12.27
CA GLN A 202 -4.57 -6.26 12.00
C GLN A 202 -3.83 -7.47 12.59
N LYS A 203 -2.50 -7.45 12.57
CA LYS A 203 -1.61 -8.42 13.21
C LYS A 203 -1.50 -8.27 14.74
N GLY A 204 -2.33 -7.43 15.36
CA GLY A 204 -2.52 -7.36 16.81
C GLY A 204 -1.85 -6.18 17.52
N PHE A 205 -1.13 -5.31 16.83
CA PHE A 205 -0.46 -4.16 17.44
C PHE A 205 -1.49 -3.07 17.78
N LYS A 206 -1.48 -2.56 19.02
CA LYS A 206 -2.41 -1.48 19.40
C LYS A 206 -1.76 -0.12 19.23
N ILE A 207 -2.42 0.80 18.50
CA ILE A 207 -2.01 2.21 18.43
C ILE A 207 -3.10 3.08 19.03
N GLU A 208 -2.72 4.07 19.83
CA GLU A 208 -3.63 5.02 20.44
C GLU A 208 -3.13 6.45 20.19
N LEU A 209 -3.99 7.34 19.69
CA LEU A 209 -3.70 8.76 19.52
C LEU A 209 -4.64 9.57 20.40
N ASN A 210 -4.10 10.28 21.39
CA ASN A 210 -4.84 11.10 22.34
C ASN A 210 -6.02 10.37 23.02
N GLY A 211 -5.80 9.12 23.43
CA GLY A 211 -6.83 8.29 24.06
C GLY A 211 -7.71 7.50 23.08
N VAL A 212 -7.63 7.77 21.77
CA VAL A 212 -8.46 7.11 20.75
C VAL A 212 -7.68 5.99 20.09
N VAL A 213 -8.22 4.77 20.16
CA VAL A 213 -7.62 3.59 19.53
C VAL A 213 -7.77 3.68 18.01
N VAL A 214 -6.68 3.43 17.28
CA VAL A 214 -6.67 3.34 15.83
C VAL A 214 -7.02 1.92 15.41
N GLU A 215 -8.15 1.74 14.72
CA GLU A 215 -8.56 0.46 14.16
C GLU A 215 -7.94 0.23 12.78
N HIS A 216 -7.69 -1.02 12.40
CA HIS A 216 -7.20 -1.33 11.05
C HIS A 216 -8.27 -1.09 9.97
N ASN A 217 -7.82 -0.84 8.75
CA ASN A 217 -8.66 -0.90 7.55
C ASN A 217 -8.47 -2.27 6.87
N PRO A 218 -9.43 -3.22 7.00
CA PRO A 218 -9.33 -4.50 6.34
C PRO A 218 -9.41 -4.31 4.82
N ILE A 219 -8.48 -4.92 4.09
CA ILE A 219 -8.56 -4.96 2.63
C ILE A 219 -9.17 -6.30 2.26
N ASN A 220 -10.40 -6.21 1.77
CA ASN A 220 -11.22 -7.38 1.49
C ASN A 220 -11.34 -7.63 0.00
N ILE A 221 -11.46 -8.91 -0.35
CA ILE A 221 -11.76 -9.38 -1.68
C ILE A 221 -12.94 -10.34 -1.58
N ILE A 222 -13.93 -10.10 -2.41
CA ILE A 222 -15.14 -10.90 -2.54
C ILE A 222 -14.86 -12.08 -3.48
N THR A 223 -15.16 -13.29 -3.01
CA THR A 223 -15.08 -14.52 -3.79
C THR A 223 -16.17 -15.51 -3.38
N ASP A 224 -16.72 -16.26 -4.33
CA ASP A 224 -17.62 -17.39 -4.05
C ASP A 224 -16.88 -18.74 -4.17
N HIS A 225 -15.55 -18.67 -4.34
CA HIS A 225 -14.69 -19.82 -4.59
C HIS A 225 -15.23 -20.70 -5.73
N SER A 226 -15.88 -20.12 -6.74
CA SER A 226 -16.38 -20.85 -7.90
C SER A 226 -16.37 -20.02 -9.19
N LYS A 227 -17.22 -18.99 -9.30
CA LYS A 227 -17.39 -18.15 -10.50
C LYS A 227 -16.66 -16.82 -10.35
N ILE A 228 -16.76 -16.21 -9.18
CA ILE A 228 -16.08 -14.95 -8.86
C ILE A 228 -14.86 -15.33 -8.04
N GLU A 229 -13.74 -15.44 -8.73
CA GLU A 229 -12.45 -15.80 -8.13
C GLU A 229 -11.42 -14.71 -8.35
N PRO A 230 -10.49 -14.52 -7.41
CA PRO A 230 -9.43 -13.54 -7.56
C PRO A 230 -8.39 -13.98 -8.59
N TYR A 231 -7.64 -13.02 -9.13
CA TYR A 231 -6.34 -13.29 -9.72
C TYR A 231 -5.31 -13.35 -8.61
N ILE A 232 -4.46 -14.38 -8.62
CA ILE A 232 -3.41 -14.58 -7.62
C ILE A 232 -2.08 -14.71 -8.32
N TYR A 233 -1.06 -14.02 -7.80
CA TYR A 233 0.31 -14.13 -8.26
C TYR A 233 1.25 -14.30 -7.07
N LYS A 234 2.17 -15.26 -7.20
CA LYS A 234 3.15 -15.60 -6.18
C LYS A 234 4.50 -15.74 -6.83
N ALA A 235 5.51 -15.08 -6.29
CA ALA A 235 6.86 -15.19 -6.82
C ALA A 235 7.92 -15.10 -5.72
N LYS A 236 9.11 -15.61 -6.00
CA LYS A 236 10.33 -15.22 -5.28
C LYS A 236 11.35 -14.70 -6.28
N ILE A 237 11.69 -13.42 -6.18
CA ILE A 237 12.60 -12.70 -7.08
C ILE A 237 13.64 -12.00 -6.22
N ASP A 238 14.92 -12.26 -6.46
CA ASP A 238 16.06 -11.64 -5.75
C ASP A 238 15.95 -11.65 -4.21
N ASP A 239 15.49 -12.74 -3.60
CA ASP A 239 15.23 -12.88 -2.15
C ASP A 239 14.10 -12.00 -1.60
N VAL A 240 13.21 -11.53 -2.47
CA VAL A 240 11.95 -10.92 -2.10
C VAL A 240 10.83 -11.92 -2.43
N ASP A 241 10.06 -12.30 -1.42
CA ASP A 241 8.83 -13.07 -1.59
C ASP A 241 7.70 -12.10 -1.95
N ILE A 242 6.98 -12.40 -3.04
CA ILE A 242 5.89 -11.58 -3.57
C ILE A 242 4.59 -12.36 -3.49
N ASP A 243 3.58 -11.76 -2.86
CA ASP A 243 2.20 -12.22 -2.85
C ASP A 243 1.29 -11.13 -3.42
N LEU A 244 0.48 -11.46 -4.41
CA LEU A 244 -0.40 -10.51 -5.07
C LEU A 244 -1.77 -11.13 -5.27
N VAL A 245 -2.81 -10.38 -4.92
CA VAL A 245 -4.21 -10.75 -5.13
C VAL A 245 -4.95 -9.53 -5.68
N VAL A 246 -5.78 -9.72 -6.70
CA VAL A 246 -6.72 -8.69 -7.17
C VAL A 246 -8.08 -9.30 -7.48
N GLY A 247 -9.12 -8.57 -7.14
CA GLY A 247 -10.50 -8.99 -7.28
C GLY A 247 -11.48 -7.84 -7.12
N PHE A 248 -12.75 -8.20 -6.90
CA PHE A 248 -13.76 -7.23 -6.47
C PHE A 248 -13.80 -7.15 -4.94
N TYR A 249 -14.02 -5.98 -4.36
CA TYR A 249 -14.24 -5.83 -2.90
C TYR A 249 -15.67 -5.44 -2.54
N LYS A 250 -16.43 -4.97 -3.54
CA LYS A 250 -17.84 -4.62 -3.43
C LYS A 250 -18.56 -4.94 -4.74
N ASN A 251 -19.86 -4.70 -4.78
CA ASN A 251 -20.67 -4.94 -5.96
C ASN A 251 -20.39 -3.90 -7.08
N LEU A 252 -20.83 -4.21 -8.30
CA LEU A 252 -20.83 -3.25 -9.41
C LEU A 252 -21.83 -2.11 -9.11
N GLU A 253 -21.44 -0.89 -9.47
CA GLU A 253 -22.25 0.32 -9.36
C GLU A 253 -22.62 0.84 -10.75
N ASP A 254 -23.67 1.64 -10.85
CA ASP A 254 -24.05 2.33 -12.09
C ASP A 254 -23.30 3.67 -12.15
N ASP A 255 -22.98 4.16 -13.34
CA ASP A 255 -22.11 5.32 -13.55
C ASP A 255 -22.78 6.69 -13.22
N ASN A 256 -23.99 6.69 -12.65
CA ASN A 256 -24.88 7.87 -12.58
C ASN A 256 -25.06 8.50 -11.17
N ASP A 257 -24.38 8.04 -10.11
CA ASP A 257 -24.61 8.51 -8.72
C ASP A 257 -23.48 9.42 -8.19
N ASP A 258 -23.28 10.57 -8.85
CA ASP A 258 -22.15 11.51 -8.67
C ASP A 258 -21.96 12.13 -7.25
N VAL A 259 -22.89 11.96 -6.30
CA VAL A 259 -22.85 12.70 -5.01
C VAL A 259 -22.54 11.81 -3.80
N LEU A 260 -22.85 10.52 -3.82
CA LEU A 260 -22.54 9.56 -2.73
C LEU A 260 -21.24 8.78 -2.97
N GLU A 261 -20.74 8.75 -4.22
CA GLU A 261 -19.60 7.93 -4.67
C GLU A 261 -18.23 8.32 -4.10
N LYS A 262 -18.02 9.60 -3.73
CA LYS A 262 -16.71 10.05 -3.21
C LYS A 262 -16.29 9.38 -1.90
N ARG A 263 -17.24 8.91 -1.08
CA ARG A 263 -16.96 8.14 0.15
C ARG A 263 -16.88 6.63 -0.09
N SER A 264 -17.38 6.11 -1.21
CA SER A 264 -17.43 4.66 -1.48
C SER A 264 -16.23 4.14 -2.29
N SER A 265 -15.34 5.05 -2.74
CA SER A 265 -14.16 4.72 -3.53
C SER A 265 -12.91 4.45 -2.70
N ASP A 266 -12.93 4.76 -1.40
CA ASP A 266 -11.70 4.84 -0.57
C ASP A 266 -10.93 3.51 -0.50
N ASP A 267 -11.62 2.38 -0.70
CA ASP A 267 -11.02 1.04 -0.67
C ASP A 267 -10.70 0.44 -2.07
N ALA A 268 -11.03 1.17 -3.14
CA ALA A 268 -10.75 0.77 -4.52
C ALA A 268 -9.31 1.08 -4.92
N GLY A 269 -8.77 0.29 -5.87
CA GLY A 269 -7.39 0.44 -6.35
C GLY A 269 -6.43 -0.52 -5.68
N TRP A 270 -5.14 -0.16 -5.65
CA TRP A 270 -4.07 -1.06 -5.22
C TRP A 270 -3.47 -0.64 -3.89
N THR A 271 -3.42 -1.58 -2.95
CA THR A 271 -2.58 -1.45 -1.76
C THR A 271 -1.24 -2.17 -1.98
N VAL A 272 -0.14 -1.47 -1.70
CA VAL A 272 1.22 -2.03 -1.75
C VAL A 272 1.76 -2.12 -0.32
N ILE A 273 2.25 -3.29 0.05
CA ILE A 273 2.79 -3.61 1.37
C ILE A 273 4.25 -4.03 1.22
N CYS A 274 5.14 -3.45 2.01
CA CYS A 274 6.54 -3.84 2.12
C CYS A 274 6.79 -4.34 3.55
N ASN A 275 7.13 -5.63 3.68
CA ASN A 275 7.03 -6.41 4.91
C ASN A 275 5.62 -6.25 5.52
N ASP A 276 5.50 -5.51 6.61
CA ASP A 276 4.22 -5.24 7.28
C ASP A 276 3.75 -3.78 7.11
N ARG A 277 4.52 -2.94 6.41
CA ARG A 277 4.23 -1.51 6.24
C ARG A 277 3.46 -1.26 4.95
N VAL A 278 2.31 -0.59 5.04
CA VAL A 278 1.52 -0.18 3.86
C VAL A 278 2.11 1.09 3.24
N VAL A 279 2.76 0.98 2.09
CA VAL A 279 3.46 2.11 1.46
C VAL A 279 2.57 2.91 0.51
N LEU A 280 1.57 2.24 -0.08
CA LEU A 280 0.49 2.83 -0.86
C LEU A 280 -0.80 2.17 -0.41
N TYR A 281 -1.81 2.97 -0.06
CA TYR A 281 -3.13 2.50 0.35
C TYR A 281 -4.14 2.85 -0.74
N CYS A 282 -4.80 1.84 -1.30
CA CYS A 282 -5.87 1.99 -2.30
C CYS A 282 -5.52 3.02 -3.40
N ASP A 283 -4.28 2.93 -3.91
CA ASP A 283 -3.75 3.82 -4.92
C ASP A 283 -4.43 3.57 -6.27
N LYS A 284 -4.77 4.67 -6.94
CA LYS A 284 -5.52 4.71 -8.20
C LYS A 284 -4.69 5.37 -9.31
N THR A 285 -3.37 5.44 -9.13
CA THR A 285 -2.48 6.21 -9.99
C THR A 285 -1.61 5.30 -10.86
N HIS A 286 -0.82 5.92 -11.73
CA HIS A 286 0.15 5.23 -12.57
C HIS A 286 1.23 4.48 -11.78
N LEU A 287 1.43 4.82 -10.49
CA LEU A 287 2.35 4.08 -9.62
C LEU A 287 1.96 2.60 -9.57
N THR A 288 0.67 2.31 -9.47
CA THR A 288 0.11 0.95 -9.41
C THR A 288 -0.49 0.46 -10.72
N GLY A 289 -0.26 1.20 -11.82
CA GLY A 289 -0.62 0.79 -13.18
C GLY A 289 -1.89 1.43 -13.75
N TRP A 290 -2.65 2.21 -12.98
CA TRP A 290 -3.82 2.93 -13.50
C TRP A 290 -3.40 4.04 -14.47
N GLY A 291 -4.01 4.11 -15.65
CA GLY A 291 -3.66 5.10 -16.67
C GLY A 291 -2.25 4.92 -17.26
N PHE A 292 -1.62 3.75 -17.06
CA PHE A 292 -0.31 3.42 -17.60
C PHE A 292 -0.46 2.46 -18.80
N ALA A 293 0.28 2.72 -19.89
CA ALA A 293 0.20 1.96 -21.14
C ALA A 293 -1.25 1.82 -21.66
N ASN A 294 -1.75 0.59 -21.80
CA ASN A 294 -3.10 0.30 -22.31
C ASN A 294 -4.18 0.23 -21.21
N VAL A 295 -3.83 0.56 -19.96
CA VAL A 295 -4.77 0.54 -18.84
C VAL A 295 -5.50 1.89 -18.79
N PRO A 296 -6.84 1.89 -18.68
CA PRO A 296 -7.59 3.13 -18.50
C PRO A 296 -7.17 3.85 -17.22
N ARG A 297 -7.31 5.19 -17.20
CA ARG A 297 -7.26 5.94 -15.93
C ARG A 297 -8.38 5.44 -15.02
N PHE A 298 -8.15 5.48 -13.71
CA PHE A 298 -9.18 5.13 -12.76
C PHE A 298 -10.44 5.99 -12.99
N HIS A 299 -11.59 5.35 -12.99
CA HIS A 299 -12.91 5.93 -13.18
C HIS A 299 -13.87 5.23 -12.23
N THR A 300 -14.96 5.89 -11.82
CA THR A 300 -15.95 5.37 -10.86
C THR A 300 -16.55 4.04 -11.31
N GLN A 301 -16.71 3.79 -12.61
CA GLN A 301 -17.07 2.45 -13.13
C GLN A 301 -16.20 1.29 -12.58
N PHE A 302 -14.92 1.53 -12.26
CA PHE A 302 -13.98 0.52 -11.75
C PHE A 302 -13.87 0.53 -10.22
N ILE A 303 -14.75 1.25 -9.53
CA ILE A 303 -14.77 1.41 -8.08
C ILE A 303 -14.96 0.08 -7.34
N ALA A 304 -15.40 -1.00 -7.99
CA ALA A 304 -15.50 -2.31 -7.35
C ALA A 304 -14.16 -3.05 -7.26
N ILE A 305 -13.13 -2.62 -7.99
CA ILE A 305 -11.86 -3.35 -8.13
C ILE A 305 -10.89 -2.96 -7.00
N SER A 306 -10.39 -3.95 -6.27
CA SER A 306 -9.32 -3.77 -5.28
C SER A 306 -8.25 -4.85 -5.42
N GLY A 307 -7.00 -4.48 -5.20
CA GLY A 307 -5.86 -5.37 -5.25
C GLY A 307 -4.88 -5.09 -4.13
N VAL A 308 -4.18 -6.14 -3.69
CA VAL A 308 -3.11 -6.07 -2.70
C VAL A 308 -1.89 -6.77 -3.24
N VAL A 309 -0.73 -6.14 -3.11
CA VAL A 309 0.56 -6.77 -3.34
C VAL A 309 1.44 -6.59 -2.10
N ARG A 310 2.06 -7.68 -1.66
CA ARG A 310 2.98 -7.73 -0.53
C ARG A 310 4.36 -8.18 -1.00
N PHE A 311 5.35 -7.37 -0.72
CA PHE A 311 6.77 -7.67 -0.87
C PHE A 311 7.35 -7.99 0.51
N THR A 312 7.91 -9.17 0.70
CA THR A 312 8.51 -9.59 1.97
C THR A 312 9.97 -9.90 1.76
N SER A 313 10.85 -9.28 2.53
CA SER A 313 12.28 -9.61 2.53
C SER A 313 12.89 -9.37 3.90
N LYS A 314 13.89 -10.19 4.22
CA LYS A 314 14.76 -9.94 5.37
C LYS A 314 15.71 -8.77 5.12
N ASN A 315 16.10 -8.53 3.87
CA ASN A 315 16.93 -7.40 3.49
C ASN A 315 16.05 -6.23 3.02
N PRO A 316 15.89 -5.16 3.82
CA PRO A 316 15.00 -4.06 3.48
C PRO A 316 15.46 -3.25 2.27
N GLU A 317 16.76 -3.25 1.92
CA GLU A 317 17.30 -2.53 0.75
C GLU A 317 16.81 -3.11 -0.57
N LYS A 318 16.33 -4.36 -0.57
CA LYS A 318 15.76 -5.01 -1.74
C LYS A 318 14.28 -4.69 -1.96
N LEU A 319 13.62 -4.08 -0.97
CA LEU A 319 12.20 -3.75 -1.07
C LEU A 319 12.02 -2.52 -1.99
N PRO A 320 10.97 -2.49 -2.82
CA PRO A 320 10.73 -1.41 -3.76
C PRO A 320 10.08 -0.19 -3.09
N ILE A 321 10.67 0.31 -2.01
CA ILE A 321 10.13 1.38 -1.17
C ILE A 321 10.99 2.65 -1.29
N THR A 322 10.34 3.80 -1.33
CA THR A 322 11.03 5.10 -1.25
C THR A 322 11.52 5.41 0.17
N THR A 323 12.48 6.33 0.31
CA THR A 323 13.02 6.74 1.62
C THR A 323 11.99 7.41 2.54
N THR A 324 10.92 7.99 1.97
CA THR A 324 9.79 8.54 2.72
C THR A 324 8.78 7.48 3.16
N LYS A 325 8.93 6.23 2.68
CA LYS A 325 8.00 5.10 2.94
C LYS A 325 6.56 5.35 2.50
N ARG A 326 6.34 6.34 1.63
CA ARG A 326 5.03 6.77 1.12
C ARG A 326 4.80 6.46 -0.36
N GLY A 327 5.70 5.69 -0.93
CA GLY A 327 5.69 5.39 -2.35
C GLY A 327 6.65 4.26 -2.67
N VAL A 328 6.55 3.84 -3.91
CA VAL A 328 7.31 2.75 -4.49
C VAL A 328 8.44 3.31 -5.35
N ASP A 329 9.58 2.63 -5.35
CA ASP A 329 10.69 2.99 -6.21
C ASP A 329 10.42 2.52 -7.65
N LEU A 330 10.05 3.45 -8.52
CA LEU A 330 9.79 3.16 -9.94
C LEU A 330 11.06 2.85 -10.75
N SER A 331 12.25 3.10 -10.19
CA SER A 331 13.51 2.68 -10.82
C SER A 331 13.84 1.21 -10.54
N SER A 332 13.17 0.59 -9.56
CA SER A 332 13.29 -0.82 -9.24
C SER A 332 12.79 -1.71 -10.37
N THR A 333 13.66 -2.56 -10.91
CA THR A 333 13.30 -3.58 -11.90
C THR A 333 12.26 -4.55 -11.34
N LEU A 334 12.48 -4.99 -10.09
CA LEU A 334 11.54 -5.84 -9.34
C LEU A 334 10.13 -5.24 -9.32
N TYR A 335 9.99 -3.96 -8.96
CA TYR A 335 8.68 -3.33 -8.91
C TYR A 335 8.02 -3.24 -10.27
N ASN A 336 8.78 -2.88 -11.31
CA ASN A 336 8.24 -2.77 -12.67
C ASN A 336 7.74 -4.13 -13.19
N ASP A 337 8.47 -5.21 -12.94
CA ASP A 337 8.05 -6.57 -13.32
C ASP A 337 6.79 -6.99 -12.58
N VAL A 338 6.70 -6.74 -11.27
CA VAL A 338 5.50 -7.06 -10.49
C VAL A 338 4.32 -6.14 -10.84
N ARG A 339 4.56 -4.86 -11.17
CA ARG A 339 3.52 -3.95 -11.66
C ARG A 339 2.91 -4.44 -12.96
N ASN A 340 3.69 -5.06 -13.84
CA ASN A 340 3.14 -5.71 -15.04
C ASN A 340 2.17 -6.85 -14.68
N LYS A 341 2.44 -7.60 -13.59
CA LYS A 341 1.54 -8.64 -13.08
C LYS A 341 0.31 -8.07 -12.36
N MET A 342 0.44 -6.92 -11.69
CA MET A 342 -0.69 -6.15 -11.16
C MET A 342 -1.63 -5.74 -12.31
N ILE A 343 -1.07 -5.15 -13.37
CA ILE A 343 -1.80 -4.74 -14.57
C ILE A 343 -2.48 -5.94 -15.22
N GLU A 344 -1.75 -7.05 -15.41
CA GLU A 344 -2.29 -8.28 -16.00
C GLU A 344 -3.53 -8.77 -15.25
N GLY A 345 -3.45 -8.89 -13.92
CA GLY A 345 -4.56 -9.32 -13.07
C GLY A 345 -5.73 -8.33 -13.10
N MET A 346 -5.45 -7.04 -12.95
CA MET A 346 -6.47 -5.97 -12.94
C MET A 346 -7.28 -5.93 -14.25
N MET A 347 -6.65 -6.23 -15.39
CA MET A 347 -7.31 -6.22 -16.70
C MET A 347 -8.43 -7.28 -16.83
N HIS A 348 -8.39 -8.38 -16.06
CA HIS A 348 -9.50 -9.34 -16.01
C HIS A 348 -10.76 -8.71 -15.42
N PHE A 349 -10.61 -7.94 -14.35
CA PHE A 349 -11.73 -7.30 -13.64
C PHE A 349 -12.24 -6.06 -14.37
N ILE A 350 -11.35 -5.30 -15.02
CA ILE A 350 -11.75 -4.23 -15.95
C ILE A 350 -12.58 -4.79 -17.11
N ARG A 351 -12.17 -5.93 -17.68
CA ARG A 351 -12.92 -6.57 -18.77
C ARG A 351 -14.29 -7.05 -18.30
N PHE A 352 -14.34 -7.70 -17.14
CA PHE A 352 -15.61 -8.13 -16.54
C PHE A 352 -16.55 -6.94 -16.34
N THR A 353 -16.08 -5.89 -15.67
CA THR A 353 -16.87 -4.67 -15.41
C THR A 353 -17.43 -4.08 -16.71
N ASN A 354 -16.61 -4.01 -17.76
CA ASN A 354 -17.04 -3.52 -19.07
C ASN A 354 -18.07 -4.40 -19.79
N GLN A 355 -18.06 -5.71 -19.53
CA GLN A 355 -19.02 -6.64 -20.11
C GLN A 355 -20.37 -6.62 -19.37
N TRP A 356 -20.34 -6.40 -18.05
CA TRP A 356 -21.52 -6.40 -17.17
C TRP A 356 -22.02 -4.98 -16.88
N LYS A 357 -22.24 -4.19 -17.93
CA LYS A 357 -22.80 -2.83 -17.87
C LYS A 357 -24.07 -2.69 -18.72
N GLY A 358 -24.79 -1.59 -18.57
CA GLY A 358 -26.04 -1.35 -19.31
C GLY A 358 -27.06 -2.45 -19.03
N GLU A 359 -27.61 -3.08 -20.08
CA GLU A 359 -28.63 -4.13 -19.95
C GLU A 359 -28.18 -5.37 -19.16
N HIS A 360 -26.88 -5.61 -19.03
CA HIS A 360 -26.32 -6.74 -18.29
C HIS A 360 -25.95 -6.41 -16.83
N LEU A 361 -26.06 -5.15 -16.40
CA LEU A 361 -25.59 -4.72 -15.07
C LEU A 361 -26.26 -5.49 -13.92
N GLU A 362 -27.58 -5.67 -13.99
CA GLU A 362 -28.32 -6.37 -12.93
C GLU A 362 -28.01 -7.87 -12.86
N GLU A 363 -27.67 -8.50 -13.99
CA GLU A 363 -27.19 -9.88 -14.00
C GLU A 363 -25.77 -9.96 -13.38
N GLY A 364 -24.90 -9.01 -13.69
CA GLY A 364 -23.57 -8.88 -13.09
C GLY A 364 -23.63 -8.67 -11.58
N LYS A 365 -24.49 -7.77 -11.11
CA LYS A 365 -24.70 -7.51 -9.68
C LYS A 365 -25.19 -8.75 -8.91
N LYS A 366 -25.99 -9.61 -9.55
CA LYS A 366 -26.44 -10.89 -8.98
C LYS A 366 -25.29 -11.88 -8.82
N LEU A 367 -24.35 -11.92 -9.75
CA LEU A 367 -23.16 -12.78 -9.65
C LEU A 367 -22.28 -12.40 -8.47
N LEU A 368 -22.08 -11.10 -8.22
CA LEU A 368 -21.26 -10.64 -7.10
C LEU A 368 -21.98 -10.76 -5.75
N LYS A 369 -23.32 -10.69 -5.72
CA LYS A 369 -24.11 -10.83 -4.48
C LYS A 369 -23.97 -12.18 -3.78
N SER A 370 -23.67 -13.25 -4.51
CA SER A 370 -23.51 -14.59 -3.92
C SER A 370 -22.13 -14.82 -3.29
N ALA A 371 -21.19 -13.91 -3.50
CA ALA A 371 -19.82 -14.06 -3.06
C ALA A 371 -19.60 -13.45 -1.67
N GLN A 372 -18.67 -14.02 -0.91
CA GLN A 372 -18.38 -13.63 0.47
C GLN A 372 -17.12 -12.78 0.53
N SER A 373 -17.07 -11.85 1.49
CA SER A 373 -15.91 -11.01 1.74
C SER A 373 -14.85 -11.78 2.51
N HIS A 374 -13.63 -11.84 1.97
CA HIS A 374 -12.46 -12.44 2.62
C HIS A 374 -11.35 -11.40 2.73
N GLU A 375 -10.62 -11.40 3.86
CA GLU A 375 -9.41 -10.59 3.99
C GLU A 375 -8.36 -11.06 2.98
N ALA A 376 -7.74 -10.11 2.26
CA ALA A 376 -6.78 -10.41 1.21
C ALA A 376 -5.62 -11.29 1.68
N GLN A 377 -5.23 -11.19 2.96
CA GLN A 377 -4.18 -12.02 3.55
C GLN A 377 -4.49 -13.51 3.51
N SER A 378 -5.74 -13.90 3.78
CA SER A 378 -6.15 -15.30 3.72
C SER A 378 -6.01 -15.88 2.31
N LEU A 379 -6.15 -15.04 1.28
CA LEU A 379 -5.99 -15.42 -0.11
C LEU A 379 -4.52 -15.59 -0.50
N PHE A 380 -3.57 -15.02 0.26
CA PHE A 380 -2.15 -15.32 0.11
C PHE A 380 -1.80 -16.76 0.52
N GLU A 381 -2.67 -17.51 1.19
CA GLU A 381 -2.38 -18.91 1.54
C GLU A 381 -2.75 -19.89 0.41
N ILE A 382 -3.45 -19.40 -0.61
CA ILE A 382 -3.86 -20.21 -1.77
C ILE A 382 -2.65 -20.51 -2.65
N THR A 383 -2.39 -21.79 -2.86
CA THR A 383 -1.27 -22.31 -3.66
C THR A 383 -1.78 -23.35 -4.64
N PRO A 384 -1.00 -23.70 -5.68
CA PRO A 384 -1.35 -24.82 -6.57
C PRO A 384 -1.67 -26.13 -5.81
N GLN A 385 -1.01 -26.36 -4.67
CA GLN A 385 -1.19 -27.56 -3.85
C GLN A 385 -2.48 -27.54 -3.03
N SER A 386 -2.88 -26.38 -2.50
CA SER A 386 -4.14 -26.22 -1.74
C SER A 386 -5.37 -26.02 -2.62
N THR A 387 -5.19 -25.87 -3.94
CA THR A 387 -6.29 -25.62 -4.89
C THR A 387 -6.99 -26.93 -5.29
N PRO A 388 -8.33 -26.96 -5.37
CA PRO A 388 -9.10 -28.10 -5.89
C PRO A 388 -8.67 -28.57 -7.28
N GLU A 389 -8.79 -29.88 -7.55
CA GLU A 389 -8.27 -30.52 -8.78
C GLU A 389 -8.85 -29.91 -10.07
N ASP A 390 -10.14 -29.58 -10.07
CA ASP A 390 -10.86 -28.97 -11.18
C ASP A 390 -10.35 -27.58 -11.56
N LYS A 391 -9.63 -26.92 -10.64
CA LYS A 391 -9.08 -25.56 -10.81
C LYS A 391 -7.57 -25.51 -10.99
N LYS A 392 -6.86 -26.64 -10.82
CA LYS A 392 -5.40 -26.67 -11.00
C LYS A 392 -4.96 -26.19 -12.39
N ASN A 393 -5.78 -26.40 -13.41
CA ASN A 393 -5.51 -25.92 -14.77
C ASN A 393 -5.54 -24.39 -14.93
N ASN A 394 -6.05 -23.65 -13.94
CA ASN A 394 -6.00 -22.19 -13.91
C ASN A 394 -4.67 -21.66 -13.35
N TRP A 395 -3.87 -22.53 -12.71
CA TRP A 395 -2.50 -22.21 -12.34
C TRP A 395 -1.57 -22.38 -13.53
N SER A 396 -0.68 -21.40 -13.70
CA SER A 396 0.40 -21.44 -14.66
C SER A 396 1.71 -21.03 -14.00
N ASN A 397 2.81 -21.43 -14.62
CA ASN A 397 4.15 -21.03 -14.23
C ASN A 397 4.69 -20.09 -15.31
N PRO A 398 4.60 -18.75 -15.12
CA PRO A 398 5.11 -17.80 -16.08
C PRO A 398 6.60 -18.03 -16.32
N ASN A 399 7.05 -17.95 -17.58
CA ASN A 399 8.44 -18.13 -17.98
C ASN A 399 9.11 -19.47 -17.56
N ARG A 400 8.33 -20.48 -17.12
CA ARG A 400 8.84 -21.75 -16.56
C ARG A 400 9.74 -21.57 -15.33
N ASN A 401 9.63 -20.45 -14.62
CA ASN A 401 10.32 -20.20 -13.37
C ASN A 401 9.65 -20.94 -12.21
N LYS A 402 10.31 -21.96 -11.64
CA LYS A 402 9.77 -22.77 -10.53
C LYS A 402 9.33 -21.95 -9.29
N ASN A 403 9.88 -20.75 -9.13
CA ASN A 403 9.57 -19.85 -8.04
C ASN A 403 8.44 -18.87 -8.36
N GLU A 404 7.77 -19.00 -9.51
CA GLU A 404 6.72 -18.10 -9.98
C GLU A 404 5.46 -18.87 -10.33
N TRP A 405 4.34 -18.44 -9.75
CA TRP A 405 3.03 -19.06 -9.92
C TRP A 405 1.96 -18.00 -10.11
N ARG A 406 1.03 -18.27 -11.03
CA ARG A 406 -0.07 -17.38 -11.35
C ARG A 406 -1.36 -18.16 -11.50
N TYR A 407 -2.40 -17.77 -10.76
CA TYR A 407 -3.77 -18.22 -10.91
C TYR A 407 -4.55 -17.21 -11.75
N THR A 408 -5.07 -17.65 -12.90
CA THR A 408 -5.86 -16.81 -13.79
C THR A 408 -7.34 -17.20 -13.72
N PRO A 409 -8.22 -16.34 -13.19
CA PRO A 409 -9.62 -16.68 -13.00
C PRO A 409 -10.38 -16.72 -14.33
N LYS A 410 -11.36 -17.61 -14.42
CA LYS A 410 -12.30 -17.70 -15.56
C LYS A 410 -13.62 -17.03 -15.18
N LEU A 411 -13.61 -15.70 -15.18
CA LEU A 411 -14.79 -14.93 -14.80
C LEU A 411 -15.95 -15.11 -15.79
N PRO A 412 -17.22 -15.13 -15.33
CA PRO A 412 -18.40 -15.21 -16.18
C PRO A 412 -18.47 -14.09 -17.21
N THR A 413 -19.02 -14.40 -18.37
CA THR A 413 -19.32 -13.41 -19.43
C THR A 413 -20.82 -13.39 -19.70
N PRO A 414 -21.41 -12.24 -20.08
CA PRO A 414 -22.82 -12.16 -20.38
C PRO A 414 -23.18 -13.11 -21.53
N VAL A 415 -24.31 -13.79 -21.41
CA VAL A 415 -24.88 -14.53 -22.54
C VAL A 415 -25.30 -13.50 -23.56
N LYS A 416 -24.68 -13.50 -24.75
CA LYS A 416 -25.10 -12.64 -25.86
C LYS A 416 -26.53 -13.00 -26.24
N LYS A 417 -27.51 -12.29 -25.69
CA LYS A 417 -28.87 -12.25 -26.21
C LYS A 417 -28.79 -11.45 -27.50
N SER A 418 -28.51 -12.14 -28.60
CA SER A 418 -28.58 -11.58 -29.95
C SER A 418 -30.04 -11.22 -30.24
N SER A 419 -30.51 -10.06 -29.78
CA SER A 419 -31.79 -9.47 -30.19
C SER A 419 -31.74 -8.99 -31.64
N THR A 420 -30.53 -8.84 -32.19
CA THR A 420 -30.26 -8.40 -33.55
C THR A 420 -29.50 -9.47 -34.33
N VAL A 421 -29.98 -9.82 -35.52
CA VAL A 421 -29.27 -10.71 -36.45
C VAL A 421 -28.68 -9.87 -37.57
N ARG A 422 -27.40 -10.09 -37.91
CA ARG A 422 -26.78 -9.44 -39.07
C ARG A 422 -27.13 -10.22 -40.33
N ILE A 423 -27.90 -9.60 -41.23
CA ILE A 423 -28.25 -10.16 -42.53
C ILE A 423 -27.24 -9.62 -43.57
N ILE A 424 -26.60 -10.51 -44.32
CA ILE A 424 -25.64 -10.17 -45.38
C ILE A 424 -25.98 -10.99 -46.63
N PHE A 425 -26.09 -10.33 -47.77
CA PHE A 425 -26.29 -10.98 -49.06
C PHE A 425 -25.67 -10.12 -50.17
N THR A 426 -25.45 -10.75 -51.33
CA THR A 426 -24.90 -10.10 -52.52
C THR A 426 -26.00 -9.92 -53.57
N ARG A 427 -25.98 -8.79 -54.27
CA ARG A 427 -26.84 -8.49 -55.42
C ARG A 427 -26.04 -7.84 -56.53
N GLU A 428 -26.58 -7.94 -57.74
CA GLU A 428 -26.02 -7.25 -58.91
C GLU A 428 -26.11 -5.74 -58.72
N LYS A 429 -25.08 -5.02 -59.19
CA LYS A 429 -25.03 -3.56 -59.05
C LYS A 429 -26.21 -2.88 -59.74
N GLU A 430 -26.70 -3.47 -60.83
CA GLU A 430 -27.81 -2.90 -61.59
C GLU A 430 -29.14 -3.02 -60.84
N ASP A 431 -29.38 -4.14 -60.15
CA ASP A 431 -30.56 -4.30 -59.28
C ASP A 431 -30.56 -3.28 -58.14
N VAL A 432 -29.39 -3.04 -57.54
CA VAL A 432 -29.24 -2.04 -56.48
C VAL A 432 -29.55 -0.63 -56.98
N LYS A 433 -29.12 -0.27 -58.21
CA LYS A 433 -29.45 1.04 -58.82
C LYS A 433 -30.94 1.18 -59.11
N ILE A 434 -31.58 0.13 -59.63
CA ILE A 434 -33.02 0.13 -59.92
C ILE A 434 -33.80 0.38 -58.62
N LEU A 435 -33.47 -0.35 -57.56
CA LEU A 435 -34.10 -0.19 -56.25
C LEU A 435 -33.76 1.16 -55.59
N SER A 436 -32.52 1.64 -55.75
CA SER A 436 -32.12 2.98 -55.31
C SER A 436 -33.02 4.05 -55.95
N LYS A 437 -33.24 3.96 -57.26
CA LYS A 437 -34.09 4.90 -58.00
C LYS A 437 -35.55 4.80 -57.58
N TYR A 438 -36.04 3.59 -57.34
CA TYR A 438 -37.40 3.34 -56.89
C TYR A 438 -37.67 3.94 -55.50
N PHE A 439 -36.77 3.71 -54.53
CA PHE A 439 -36.97 4.14 -53.15
C PHE A 439 -36.56 5.59 -52.88
N PHE A 440 -35.51 6.08 -53.52
CA PHE A 440 -34.91 7.38 -53.20
C PHE A 440 -34.94 8.39 -54.36
N GLY A 441 -35.35 7.98 -55.56
CA GLY A 441 -35.44 8.85 -56.74
C GLY A 441 -34.11 9.08 -57.48
N HIS A 442 -33.03 8.44 -57.04
CA HIS A 442 -31.68 8.55 -57.63
C HIS A 442 -30.91 7.21 -57.53
N GLU A 443 -29.81 7.05 -58.26
CA GLU A 443 -29.12 5.75 -58.44
C GLU A 443 -27.88 5.55 -57.54
N ASP A 444 -27.52 6.55 -56.74
CA ASP A 444 -26.28 6.63 -55.94
C ASP A 444 -26.48 6.40 -54.43
N ALA A 445 -27.66 5.90 -53.99
CA ALA A 445 -27.83 5.48 -52.60
C ALA A 445 -26.90 4.30 -52.25
N SER A 446 -26.47 4.21 -50.99
CA SER A 446 -25.59 3.13 -50.57
C SER A 446 -26.32 1.78 -50.61
N ALA A 447 -25.60 0.69 -50.88
CA ALA A 447 -26.19 -0.65 -50.86
C ALA A 447 -26.79 -1.01 -49.48
N SER A 448 -26.29 -0.39 -48.41
CA SER A 448 -26.85 -0.54 -47.06
C SER A 448 -28.22 0.12 -46.93
N ASP A 449 -28.38 1.34 -47.46
CA ASP A 449 -29.64 2.08 -47.38
C ASP A 449 -30.72 1.42 -48.25
N VAL A 450 -30.35 0.99 -49.47
CA VAL A 450 -31.25 0.22 -50.34
C VAL A 450 -31.68 -1.08 -49.64
N GLY A 451 -30.75 -1.79 -49.01
CA GLY A 451 -31.05 -3.02 -48.27
C GLY A 451 -31.97 -2.79 -47.07
N MET A 452 -31.75 -1.69 -46.33
CA MET A 452 -32.57 -1.29 -45.19
C MET A 452 -33.99 -0.97 -45.64
N GLN A 453 -34.15 -0.13 -46.67
CA GLN A 453 -35.47 0.25 -47.18
C GLN A 453 -36.25 -0.93 -47.75
N CYS A 454 -35.58 -1.86 -48.44
CA CYS A 454 -36.20 -3.11 -48.89
C CYS A 454 -36.79 -3.89 -47.71
N PHE A 455 -36.01 -4.01 -46.63
CA PHE A 455 -36.40 -4.79 -45.46
C PHE A 455 -37.54 -4.11 -44.69
N ASP A 456 -37.45 -2.80 -44.50
CA ASP A 456 -38.47 -2.00 -43.81
C ASP A 456 -39.80 -2.01 -44.57
N THR A 457 -39.75 -1.87 -45.90
CA THR A 457 -40.95 -1.94 -46.76
C THR A 457 -41.69 -3.28 -46.57
N VAL A 458 -40.96 -4.41 -46.62
CA VAL A 458 -41.56 -5.73 -46.43
C VAL A 458 -42.05 -5.94 -45.00
N ILE A 459 -41.35 -5.39 -44.00
CA ILE A 459 -41.81 -5.45 -42.61
C ILE A 459 -43.08 -4.62 -42.38
N GLU A 460 -43.22 -3.47 -43.02
CA GLU A 460 -44.45 -2.66 -43.00
C GLU A 460 -45.62 -3.37 -43.69
N GLU A 461 -45.38 -4.17 -44.73
CA GLU A 461 -46.42 -5.00 -45.36
C GLU A 461 -46.85 -6.19 -44.49
N VAL A 462 -45.95 -6.71 -43.65
CA VAL A 462 -46.18 -7.90 -42.83
C VAL A 462 -46.76 -7.58 -41.46
N LYS A 463 -46.50 -6.38 -40.91
CA LYS A 463 -47.05 -5.91 -39.64
C LYS A 463 -48.44 -5.31 -39.82
#